data_AF-A0A849ECM0-F1
#
_entry.id   AF-A0A849ECM0-F1
#
_cell.length_a   1.000
_cell.length_b   1.000
_cell.length_c   1.000
_cell.angle_alpha   90.00
_cell.angle_beta   90.00
_cell.angle_gamma   90.00
#
_symmetry.space_group_name_H-M   'P 1'
#
loop_
_entity.id
_entity.type
_entity.pdbx_description
1 polymer ?
#
loop_
_entity_poly.entity_id
_entity_poly.type
_entity_poly.pdbx_seq_one_letter_code
_entity_poly.pdbx_strand_id
1 'polypeptide(L)'
;MKLTRTLNKAGIAVALIVMAASLAALPVEAQKKKSKVNIESDQMELSESENKAEFKGNVRARQDDVSLNSTNLTATFVKTKGGGTDVT
;
A
#
# COMPACT_ATOMS: atom_id res chain seq x y z
N MET A 1 -41.65 -56.91 0.36
CA MET A 1 -41.50 -55.45 0.49
C MET A 1 -41.04 -55.15 1.92
N LYS A 2 -40.03 -54.27 2.08
CA LYS A 2 -39.35 -53.82 3.33
C LYS A 2 -38.08 -54.58 3.77
N LEU A 3 -36.98 -54.18 3.11
CA LEU A 3 -35.65 -53.86 3.68
C LEU A 3 -35.79 -53.13 5.05
N THR A 4 -34.90 -53.14 6.05
CA THR A 4 -33.47 -53.41 6.14
C THR A 4 -32.98 -53.33 7.62
N ARG A 5 -31.90 -54.07 7.90
CA ARG A 5 -30.69 -53.71 8.68
C ARG A 5 -30.78 -53.58 10.22
N THR A 6 -30.33 -54.66 10.85
CA THR A 6 -29.59 -54.69 12.12
C THR A 6 -28.41 -53.71 12.13
N LEU A 7 -28.35 -52.82 13.12
CA LEU A 7 -27.19 -52.00 13.44
C LEU A 7 -26.45 -52.61 14.63
N ASN A 8 -25.26 -53.16 14.35
CA ASN A 8 -24.34 -53.72 15.33
C ASN A 8 -23.49 -52.62 15.98
N LYS A 9 -23.42 -52.69 17.32
CA LYS A 9 -22.33 -52.27 18.22
C LYS A 9 -21.50 -51.07 17.75
N ALA A 10 -21.92 -49.88 18.20
CA ALA A 10 -21.16 -48.64 18.09
C ALA A 10 -19.80 -48.77 18.80
N GLY A 11 -18.77 -48.97 17.97
CA GLY A 11 -17.39 -48.75 18.35
C GLY A 11 -17.01 -47.28 18.21
N ILE A 12 -15.93 -46.96 18.93
CA ILE A 12 -14.98 -45.89 18.70
C ILE A 12 -15.43 -44.50 19.18
N ALA A 13 -15.00 -44.22 20.42
CA ALA A 13 -14.88 -42.90 20.99
C ALA A 13 -14.05 -41.99 20.07
N VAL A 14 -14.65 -40.89 19.62
CA VAL A 14 -13.94 -39.82 18.93
C VAL A 14 -13.42 -38.86 19.98
N ALA A 15 -12.10 -38.85 20.16
CA ALA A 15 -11.41 -37.91 21.03
C ALA A 15 -11.62 -36.47 20.55
N LEU A 16 -12.11 -35.62 21.45
CA LEU A 16 -12.21 -34.17 21.30
C LEU A 16 -10.80 -33.57 21.25
N ILE A 17 -10.38 -33.08 20.08
CA ILE A 17 -9.28 -32.13 19.97
C ILE A 17 -9.77 -30.97 19.09
N VAL A 18 -10.25 -29.91 19.73
CA VAL A 18 -10.24 -28.57 19.15
C VAL A 18 -9.80 -27.60 20.24
N MET A 19 -8.49 -27.52 20.50
CA MET A 19 -7.94 -26.36 21.18
C MET A 19 -7.62 -25.31 20.13
N ALA A 20 -8.31 -24.18 20.24
CA ALA A 20 -8.25 -23.05 19.33
C ALA A 20 -6.82 -22.51 19.20
N ALA A 21 -6.25 -22.57 18.00
CA ALA A 21 -5.15 -21.71 17.64
C ALA A 21 -5.73 -20.30 17.48
N SER A 22 -5.70 -19.51 18.56
CA SER A 22 -5.87 -18.07 18.45
C SER A 22 -4.68 -17.52 17.64
N LEU A 23 -4.87 -17.37 16.32
CA LEU A 23 -4.08 -16.44 15.54
C LEU A 23 -4.38 -15.05 16.11
N ALA A 24 -3.53 -14.58 17.01
CA ALA A 24 -3.49 -13.15 17.32
C ALA A 24 -3.15 -12.44 16.01
N ALA A 25 -4.15 -11.81 15.40
CA ALA A 25 -3.95 -10.93 14.28
C ALA A 25 -2.96 -9.85 14.73
N LEU A 26 -1.74 -9.90 14.20
CA LEU A 26 -0.81 -8.79 14.33
C LEU A 26 -1.52 -7.54 13.80
N PRO A 27 -1.39 -6.38 14.48
CA PRO A 27 -1.93 -5.16 13.93
C PRO A 27 -1.29 -4.97 12.56
N VAL A 28 -2.11 -4.90 11.51
CA VAL A 28 -1.68 -4.31 10.25
C VAL A 28 -1.37 -2.87 10.60
N GLU A 29 -0.11 -2.61 10.97
CA GLU A 29 0.43 -1.27 11.00
C GLU A 29 0.05 -0.67 9.66
N ALA A 30 -0.84 0.31 9.71
CA ALA A 30 -1.39 0.96 8.54
C ALA A 30 -0.21 1.29 7.63
N GLN A 31 -0.12 0.61 6.50
CA GLN A 31 0.84 0.92 5.47
C GLN A 31 0.58 2.38 5.14
N LYS A 32 1.39 3.30 5.68
CA LYS A 32 1.34 4.72 5.32
C LYS A 32 1.60 4.74 3.82
N LYS A 33 0.54 4.76 3.02
CA LYS A 33 0.64 5.05 1.60
C LYS A 33 1.42 6.35 1.54
N LYS A 34 2.56 6.34 0.85
CA LYS A 34 3.32 7.57 0.62
C LYS A 34 2.35 8.55 -0.03
N SER A 35 2.03 9.62 0.68
CA SER A 35 1.13 10.63 0.16
C SER A 35 1.81 11.35 -0.98
N LYS A 36 1.05 11.54 -2.06
CA LYS A 36 1.54 12.16 -3.29
C LYS A 36 1.91 13.61 -3.02
N VAL A 37 3.07 14.03 -3.52
CA VAL A 37 3.47 15.45 -3.53
C VAL A 37 2.73 16.16 -4.68
N ASN A 38 2.11 17.30 -4.36
CA ASN A 38 1.52 18.22 -5.34
C ASN A 38 2.39 19.47 -5.46
N ILE A 39 2.74 19.88 -6.67
CA ILE A 39 3.58 21.05 -6.93
C ILE A 39 2.86 21.96 -7.93
N GLU A 40 2.66 23.21 -7.56
CA GLU A 40 2.11 24.27 -8.40
C GLU A 40 3.18 25.34 -8.64
N SER A 41 3.30 25.85 -9.87
CA SER A 41 4.27 26.88 -10.24
C SER A 41 3.85 27.62 -11.51
N ASP A 42 4.50 28.75 -11.78
CA ASP A 42 4.28 29.51 -13.02
C ASP A 42 4.86 28.78 -14.24
N GLN A 43 6.03 28.15 -14.06
CA GLN A 43 6.73 27.40 -15.11
C GLN A 43 7.19 26.03 -14.60
N MET A 44 7.22 25.04 -15.51
CA MET A 44 7.73 23.69 -15.27
C MET A 44 8.51 23.20 -16.49
N GLU A 45 9.70 22.65 -16.26
CA GLU A 45 10.55 22.03 -17.27
C GLU A 45 10.92 20.61 -16.84
N LEU A 46 10.67 19.62 -17.71
CA LEU A 46 10.94 18.21 -17.43
C LEU A 46 12.11 17.71 -18.27
N SER A 47 13.19 17.33 -17.61
CA SER A 47 14.36 16.70 -18.22
C SER A 47 14.35 15.21 -17.94
N GLU A 48 13.77 14.43 -18.85
CA GLU A 48 13.69 12.98 -18.73
C GLU A 48 15.05 12.27 -18.80
N SER A 49 16.03 12.83 -19.51
CA SER A 49 17.41 12.32 -19.58
C SER A 49 18.13 12.44 -18.24
N GLU A 50 17.81 13.48 -17.46
CA GLU A 50 18.37 13.75 -16.14
C GLU A 50 17.48 13.22 -14.99
N ASN A 51 16.29 12.71 -15.32
CA ASN A 51 15.23 12.38 -14.37
C ASN A 51 14.93 13.52 -13.38
N LYS A 52 14.79 14.74 -13.91
CA LYS A 52 14.67 15.97 -13.14
C LYS A 52 13.51 16.82 -13.64
N ALA A 53 12.80 17.47 -12.73
CA ALA A 53 11.81 18.48 -13.03
C ALA A 53 12.18 19.80 -12.32
N GLU A 54 12.28 20.88 -13.07
CA GLU A 54 12.52 22.23 -12.56
C GLU A 54 11.23 23.05 -12.56
N PHE A 55 10.87 23.59 -11.40
CA PHE A 55 9.72 24.47 -11.21
C PHE A 55 10.22 25.86 -10.85
N LYS A 56 9.69 26.88 -11.53
CA LYS A 56 10.14 28.27 -11.38
C LYS A 56 8.93 29.19 -11.26
N GLY A 57 9.06 30.22 -10.43
CA GLY A 57 8.04 31.24 -10.20
C GLY A 57 6.92 30.75 -9.27
N ASN A 58 6.73 31.46 -8.16
CA ASN A 58 5.66 31.26 -7.18
C ASN A 58 5.40 29.78 -6.82
N VAL A 59 6.46 29.00 -6.59
CA VAL A 59 6.35 27.55 -6.39
C VAL A 59 5.73 27.24 -5.04
N ARG A 60 4.73 26.35 -5.05
CA ARG A 60 4.05 25.83 -3.86
C ARG A 60 3.97 24.31 -3.95
N ALA A 61 4.72 23.64 -3.07
CA ALA A 61 4.68 22.19 -2.93
C ALA A 61 3.93 21.81 -1.65
N ARG A 62 3.07 20.79 -1.73
CA ARG A 62 2.28 20.27 -0.61
C ARG A 62 2.35 18.75 -0.55
N GLN A 63 2.57 18.24 0.66
CA GLN A 63 2.48 16.82 1.00
C GLN A 63 1.82 16.70 2.37
N ASP A 64 0.60 16.16 2.40
CA ASP A 64 -0.23 16.11 3.61
C ASP A 64 -0.33 17.49 4.29
N ASP A 65 0.13 17.59 5.54
CA ASP A 65 0.12 18.82 6.35
C ASP A 65 1.35 19.72 6.14
N VAL A 66 2.28 19.30 5.27
CA VAL A 66 3.53 20.04 4.98
C VAL A 66 3.35 20.89 3.73
N SER A 67 3.66 22.18 3.85
CA SER A 67 3.71 23.12 2.73
C SER A 67 5.11 23.72 2.61
N LEU A 68 5.64 23.74 1.39
CA LEU A 68 6.92 24.37 1.04
C LEU A 68 6.68 25.43 -0.04
N ASN A 69 7.14 26.65 0.22
CA ASN A 69 7.06 27.75 -0.74
C ASN A 69 8.48 28.15 -1.16
N SER A 70 8.71 28.32 -2.45
CA SER A 70 10.02 28.76 -2.96
C SER A 70 9.89 29.50 -4.29
N THR A 71 10.96 30.20 -4.69
CA THR A 71 11.05 30.81 -6.02
C THR A 71 11.44 29.78 -7.08
N ASN A 72 12.28 28.83 -6.72
CA ASN A 72 12.74 27.73 -7.57
C ASN A 72 12.69 26.43 -6.78
N LEU A 73 12.28 25.34 -7.42
CA LEU A 73 12.27 24.00 -6.85
C LEU A 73 12.77 23.01 -7.91
N THR A 74 13.68 22.13 -7.53
CA THR A 74 14.17 21.04 -8.38
C THR A 74 13.75 19.72 -7.75
N ALA A 75 12.96 18.94 -8.46
CA ALA A 75 12.58 17.59 -8.06
C ALA A 75 13.37 16.57 -8.89
N THR A 76 13.96 15.59 -8.24
CA THR A 76 14.58 14.43 -8.90
C THR A 76 13.69 13.22 -8.70
N PHE A 77 13.60 12.36 -9.71
CA PHE A 77 12.80 11.13 -9.63
C PHE A 77 13.61 9.94 -10.14
N VAL A 78 13.25 8.75 -9.66
CA VAL A 78 13.83 7.51 -10.17
C VAL A 78 12.78 6.83 -11.04
N LYS A 79 13.08 6.62 -12.32
CA LYS A 79 12.20 5.83 -13.20
C LYS A 79 12.16 4.38 -12.68
N THR A 80 11.09 4.01 -12.00
CA THR A 80 10.83 2.61 -11.69
C THR A 80 10.24 1.92 -12.92
N LYS A 81 10.61 0.67 -13.18
CA LYS A 81 10.21 -0.10 -14.39
C LYS A 81 8.70 -0.36 -14.53
N GLY A 82 7.86 0.20 -13.65
CA GLY A 82 6.40 0.02 -13.63
C GLY A 82 5.59 1.21 -14.15
N GLY A 83 6.21 2.29 -14.65
CA GLY A 83 5.45 3.43 -15.21
C GLY A 83 4.73 4.29 -14.17
N GLY A 84 5.08 4.15 -12.88
CA GLY A 84 4.66 5.04 -11.81
C GLY A 84 5.84 5.92 -11.37
N THR A 85 5.72 7.23 -11.54
CA THR A 85 6.67 8.22 -11.05
C THR A 85 6.36 8.54 -9.59
N ASP A 86 7.06 7.87 -8.67
CA ASP A 86 7.17 8.32 -7.28
C ASP A 86 8.24 9.41 -7.22
N VAL A 87 7.84 10.63 -6.86
CA VAL A 87 8.76 11.70 -6.47
C VAL A 87 9.04 11.51 -4.98
N THR A 88 10.31 11.34 -4.61
CA THR A 88 10.76 11.21 -3.21
C THR A 88 11.38 12.52 -2.76
#